data_AF-A0A8T3XIP5-F1
#
_entry.id   AF-A0A8T3XIP5-F1
#
_cell.length_a   1.000
_cell.length_b   1.000
_cell.length_c   1.000
_cell.angle_alpha   90.00
_cell.angle_beta   90.00
_cell.angle_gamma   90.00
#
_symmetry.space_group_name_H-M   'P 1'
#
loop_
_entity.id
_entity.type
_entity.pdbx_description
1 polymer ?
#
loop_
_entity_poly.entity_id
_entity_poly.type
_entity_poly.pdbx_seq_one_letter_code
_entity_poly.pdbx_strand_id
1 'polypeptide(L)'
;MDIYRKKGIGRVDKKRNRGMNKPVRVILLDEADSEYKKLNYIVGQQIKENTEEMQLLRSIKQKIEFVKANPFYGNNIPKLLIPKEYIIKYNAKNLWRVELTNYWRMLYTIKGDLVEVICFILDIINHKEYDKKFGYRGK
;
A
#
# COMPACT_ATOMS: atom_id res chain seq x y z
N MET A 1 14.07 28.95 48.69
CA MET A 1 14.69 27.65 48.37
C MET A 1 13.60 26.63 48.63
N ASP A 2 12.99 25.93 47.66
CA ASP A 2 13.47 25.34 46.39
C ASP A 2 12.31 25.40 45.35
N ILE A 3 12.38 26.08 44.20
CA ILE A 3 13.00 25.72 42.92
C ILE A 3 13.14 24.20 42.67
N TYR A 4 12.28 23.59 41.84
CA TYR A 4 12.67 22.91 40.59
C TYR A 4 11.49 22.14 39.91
N ARG A 5 11.02 22.73 38.79
CA ARG A 5 10.83 22.12 37.46
C ARG A 5 9.75 21.03 37.23
N LYS A 6 8.61 21.50 36.72
CA LYS A 6 7.73 20.80 35.76
C LYS A 6 8.55 20.05 34.68
N LYS A 7 8.32 18.75 34.50
CA LYS A 7 8.57 18.06 33.22
C LYS A 7 7.23 17.65 32.63
N GLY A 8 6.92 18.23 31.48
CA GLY A 8 5.67 18.04 30.77
C GLY A 8 5.45 16.59 30.37
N ILE A 9 4.27 16.09 30.71
CA ILE A 9 3.68 14.92 30.07
C ILE A 9 3.51 15.28 28.60
N GLY A 10 4.35 14.68 27.76
CA GLY A 10 4.35 14.88 26.32
C GLY A 10 2.95 14.63 25.76
N ARG A 11 2.50 15.55 24.90
CA ARG A 11 1.29 15.38 24.10
C ARG A 11 1.42 14.08 23.31
N VAL A 12 0.79 13.02 23.79
CA VAL A 12 0.51 11.85 22.94
C VAL A 12 -0.40 12.38 21.83
N ASP A 13 0.11 12.37 20.61
CA ASP A 13 -0.55 12.91 19.41
C ASP A 13 -1.94 12.28 19.20
N LYS A 14 -2.98 12.92 19.75
CA LYS A 14 -4.41 12.62 19.55
C LYS A 14 -4.85 12.58 18.06
N LYS A 15 -3.96 12.90 17.11
CA LYS A 15 -4.22 12.79 15.67
C LYS A 15 -4.01 11.38 15.12
N ARG A 16 -3.17 10.52 15.72
CA ARG A 16 -2.89 9.17 15.19
C ARG A 16 -4.02 8.16 15.41
N ASN A 17 -4.81 8.30 16.48
CA ASN A 17 -5.87 7.34 16.82
C ASN A 17 -7.22 7.51 16.11
N ARG A 18 -7.39 8.52 15.22
CA ARG A 18 -8.70 8.79 14.59
C ARG A 18 -9.10 7.81 13.48
N GLY A 19 -8.21 6.90 13.07
CA GLY A 19 -8.46 5.96 11.97
C GLY A 19 -8.81 4.53 12.38
N MET A 20 -8.59 4.14 13.65
CA MET A 20 -8.65 2.72 14.05
C MET A 20 -10.06 2.14 14.21
N ASN A 21 -11.11 2.97 14.15
CA ASN A 21 -12.51 2.54 14.27
C ASN A 21 -13.35 2.88 13.04
N LYS A 22 -12.71 3.25 11.92
CA LYS A 22 -13.42 3.56 10.67
C LYS A 22 -13.43 2.33 9.76
N PRO A 23 -14.51 2.12 9.00
CA PRO A 23 -14.51 1.10 7.96
C PRO A 23 -13.39 1.42 6.96
N VAL A 24 -12.59 0.40 6.65
CA VAL A 24 -11.53 0.47 5.65
C VAL A 24 -11.94 -0.34 4.44
N ARG A 25 -12.00 0.32 3.29
CA ARG A 25 -12.24 -0.33 1.99
C ARG A 25 -10.96 -0.37 1.19
N VAL A 26 -10.76 -1.48 0.47
CA VAL A 26 -9.67 -1.61 -0.49
C VAL A 26 -10.29 -1.76 -1.88
N ILE A 27 -9.85 -0.94 -2.82
CA ILE A 27 -10.32 -0.92 -4.21
C ILE A 27 -9.09 -1.04 -5.12
N LEU A 28 -9.11 -1.99 -6.05
CA LEU A 28 -8.09 -2.10 -7.10
C LEU A 28 -8.52 -1.23 -8.28
N LEU A 29 -7.60 -0.42 -8.81
CA LEU A 29 -7.86 0.47 -9.94
C LEU A 29 -7.13 -0.03 -11.19
N ASP A 30 -7.74 0.21 -12.35
CA ASP A 30 -7.13 0.15 -13.68
C ASP A 30 -6.10 -0.97 -13.87
N GLU A 31 -4.80 -0.64 -13.82
CA GLU A 31 -3.69 -1.57 -14.02
C GLU A 31 -3.62 -2.64 -12.91
N ALA A 32 -3.84 -2.27 -11.64
CA ALA A 32 -3.85 -3.22 -10.54
C ALA A 32 -5.00 -4.23 -10.65
N ASP A 33 -6.20 -3.79 -11.02
CA ASP A 33 -7.35 -4.69 -11.20
C ASP A 33 -7.11 -5.66 -12.36
N SER A 34 -6.57 -5.14 -13.47
CA SER A 34 -6.21 -5.95 -14.64
C SER A 34 -5.16 -7.01 -14.31
N GLU A 35 -4.08 -6.65 -13.63
CA GLU A 35 -3.02 -7.59 -13.26
C GLU A 35 -3.52 -8.62 -12.24
N TYR A 36 -4.33 -8.21 -11.27
CA TYR A 36 -4.93 -9.12 -10.30
C TYR A 36 -5.88 -10.14 -10.97
N LYS A 37 -6.73 -9.69 -11.90
CA LYS A 37 -7.63 -10.59 -12.66
C LYS A 37 -6.85 -11.57 -13.52
N LYS A 38 -5.83 -11.10 -14.23
CA LYS A 38 -4.92 -11.93 -15.02
C LYS A 38 -4.25 -13.00 -14.15
N LEU A 39 -3.71 -12.61 -12.99
CA LEU A 39 -3.08 -13.54 -12.06
C LEU A 39 -4.07 -14.60 -11.53
N ASN A 40 -5.29 -14.19 -11.14
CA ASN A 40 -6.32 -15.15 -10.71
C ASN A 40 -6.68 -16.12 -11.83
N TYR A 41 -6.80 -15.64 -13.07
CA TYR A 41 -7.06 -16.50 -14.22
C TYR A 41 -5.95 -17.54 -14.41
N ILE A 42 -4.69 -17.11 -14.43
CA ILE A 42 -3.53 -18.02 -14.57
C ILE A 42 -3.53 -19.07 -13.46
N VAL A 43 -3.67 -18.66 -12.21
CA VAL A 43 -3.72 -19.58 -11.07
C VAL A 43 -4.88 -20.58 -11.20
N GLY A 44 -6.04 -20.14 -11.68
CA GLY A 44 -7.19 -21.00 -11.91
C GLY A 44 -7.01 -22.05 -13.01
N GLN A 45 -6.05 -21.86 -13.92
CA GLN A 45 -5.71 -22.83 -14.97
C GLN A 45 -4.57 -23.78 -14.58
N GLN A 46 -3.87 -23.52 -13.47
CA GLN A 46 -2.71 -24.31 -13.06
C GLN A 46 -3.12 -25.63 -12.42
N ILE A 47 -2.47 -26.71 -12.86
CA ILE A 47 -2.60 -28.05 -12.25
C ILE A 47 -1.56 -28.25 -11.15
N LYS A 48 -0.36 -27.68 -11.34
CA LYS A 48 0.74 -27.76 -10.37
C LYS A 48 0.39 -26.93 -9.13
N GLU A 49 0.63 -27.50 -7.96
CA GLU A 49 0.49 -26.79 -6.70
C GLU A 49 1.74 -25.94 -6.37
N ASN A 50 1.52 -24.89 -5.56
CA ASN A 50 2.57 -24.07 -4.98
C ASN A 50 3.50 -23.40 -6.01
N THR A 51 2.94 -22.98 -7.14
CA THR A 51 3.62 -22.16 -8.15
C THR A 51 3.91 -20.75 -7.64
N GLU A 52 4.80 -20.03 -8.32
CA GLU A 52 5.10 -18.63 -8.02
C GLU A 52 3.86 -17.73 -8.11
N GLU A 53 3.00 -17.97 -9.09
CA GLU A 53 1.74 -17.23 -9.26
C GLU A 53 0.77 -17.46 -8.10
N MET A 54 0.65 -18.71 -7.63
CA MET A 54 -0.16 -19.04 -6.46
C MET A 54 0.36 -18.35 -5.20
N GLN A 55 1.68 -18.37 -5.00
CA GLN A 55 2.31 -17.69 -3.87
C GLN A 55 2.11 -16.17 -3.95
N LEU A 56 2.25 -15.58 -5.13
CA LEU A 56 1.99 -14.16 -5.36
C LEU A 56 0.54 -13.79 -5.07
N LEU A 57 -0.42 -14.57 -5.58
CA LEU A 57 -1.83 -14.33 -5.34
C LEU A 57 -2.19 -14.42 -3.86
N ARG A 58 -1.64 -15.42 -3.14
CA ARG A 58 -1.78 -15.55 -1.68
C ARG A 58 -1.19 -14.36 -0.95
N SER A 59 0.01 -13.91 -1.37
CA SER A 59 0.67 -12.72 -0.82
C SER A 59 -0.20 -11.48 -1.00
N ILE A 60 -0.74 -11.23 -2.20
CA ILE A 60 -1.61 -10.07 -2.46
C ILE A 60 -2.84 -10.11 -1.55
N LYS A 61 -3.56 -11.24 -1.50
CA LYS A 61 -4.76 -11.40 -0.66
C LYS A 61 -4.44 -11.14 0.81
N GLN A 62 -3.35 -11.72 1.32
CA GLN A 62 -2.92 -11.50 2.71
C GLN A 62 -2.61 -10.02 2.97
N LYS A 63 -1.84 -9.37 2.08
CA LYS A 63 -1.46 -7.96 2.26
C LYS A 63 -2.66 -7.01 2.16
N ILE A 64 -3.67 -7.32 1.36
CA ILE A 64 -4.93 -6.58 1.34
C ILE A 64 -5.62 -6.62 2.71
N GLU A 65 -5.66 -7.78 3.37
CA GLU A 65 -6.22 -7.88 4.73
C GLU A 65 -5.40 -7.08 5.75
N PHE A 66 -4.07 -7.03 5.62
CA PHE A 66 -3.24 -6.17 6.47
C PHE A 66 -3.52 -4.68 6.24
N VAL A 67 -3.74 -4.26 4.99
CA VAL A 67 -4.12 -2.87 4.67
C VAL A 67 -5.53 -2.55 5.21
N LYS A 68 -6.48 -3.49 5.18
CA LYS A 68 -7.80 -3.31 5.81
C LYS A 68 -7.70 -3.14 7.33
N ALA A 69 -6.86 -3.94 7.99
CA ALA A 69 -6.64 -3.84 9.43
C ALA A 69 -5.87 -2.57 9.82
N ASN A 70 -4.94 -2.13 8.97
CA ASN A 70 -4.18 -0.90 9.15
C ASN A 70 -3.92 -0.22 7.79
N PRO A 71 -4.66 0.86 7.46
CA PRO A 71 -4.48 1.59 6.20
C PRO A 71 -3.06 2.09 5.94
N PHE A 72 -2.26 2.29 6.99
CA PHE A 72 -0.88 2.77 6.92
C PHE A 72 0.15 1.63 6.92
N TYR A 73 -0.25 0.42 6.51
CA TYR A 73 0.63 -0.74 6.43
C TYR A 73 1.66 -0.63 5.27
N GLY A 74 2.92 -0.96 5.55
CA GLY A 74 4.00 -0.91 4.55
C GLY A 74 4.85 0.35 4.66
N ASN A 75 5.59 0.68 3.60
CA ASN A 75 6.50 1.81 3.58
C ASN A 75 5.83 3.03 2.90
N ASN A 76 5.80 4.16 3.59
CA ASN A 76 5.40 5.41 2.98
C ASN A 76 6.50 5.90 2.02
N ILE A 77 6.12 6.20 0.78
CA ILE A 77 7.02 6.77 -0.21
C ILE A 77 7.04 8.29 -0.03
N PRO A 78 8.22 8.92 0.09
CA PRO A 78 8.36 10.37 0.16
C PRO A 78 7.66 11.05 -1.02
N LYS A 79 6.95 12.17 -0.77
CA LYS A 79 6.14 12.85 -1.78
C LYS A 79 6.92 13.22 -3.06
N LEU A 80 8.20 13.58 -2.91
CA LEU A 80 9.08 13.94 -4.03
C LEU A 80 9.42 12.75 -4.94
N LEU A 81 9.25 11.52 -4.46
CA LEU A 81 9.52 10.27 -5.19
C LEU A 81 8.25 9.64 -5.78
N ILE A 82 7.07 10.25 -5.60
CA ILE A 82 5.83 9.73 -6.17
C ILE A 82 5.87 9.95 -7.69
N PRO A 83 5.71 8.89 -8.51
CA PRO A 83 5.62 9.03 -9.97
C PRO A 83 4.55 10.03 -10.38
N LYS A 84 4.90 10.93 -11.32
CA LYS A 84 4.00 12.02 -11.78
C LYS A 84 2.67 11.48 -12.31
N GLU A 85 2.69 10.33 -12.97
CA GLU A 85 1.49 9.68 -13.49
C GLU A 85 0.46 9.38 -12.39
N TYR A 86 0.87 9.00 -11.18
CA TYR A 86 -0.06 8.74 -10.08
C TYR A 86 -0.67 10.03 -9.52
N ILE A 87 0.09 11.12 -9.55
CA ILE A 87 -0.41 12.44 -9.17
C ILE A 87 -1.45 12.90 -10.20
N ILE A 88 -1.15 12.75 -11.49
CA ILE A 88 -2.01 13.21 -12.59
C ILE A 88 -3.27 12.34 -12.73
N LYS A 89 -3.10 11.03 -12.83
CA LYS A 89 -4.19 10.07 -13.10
C LYS A 89 -5.08 9.85 -11.88
N TYR A 90 -4.50 9.79 -10.68
CA TYR A 90 -5.22 9.38 -9.46
C TYR A 90 -5.35 10.46 -8.40
N ASN A 91 -4.77 11.64 -8.61
CA ASN A 91 -4.64 12.69 -7.59
C ASN A 91 -4.03 12.12 -6.29
N ALA A 92 -3.00 11.28 -6.43
CA ALA A 92 -2.34 10.63 -5.30
C ALA A 92 -1.52 11.65 -4.50
N LYS A 93 -2.00 12.00 -3.30
CA LYS A 93 -1.31 12.93 -2.36
C LYS A 93 -0.32 12.23 -1.43
N ASN A 94 -0.40 10.91 -1.39
CA ASN A 94 0.46 9.99 -0.64
C ASN A 94 0.57 8.69 -1.42
N LEU A 95 1.64 7.94 -1.20
CA LEU A 95 1.87 6.64 -1.81
C LEU A 95 2.49 5.71 -0.79
N TRP A 96 2.04 4.47 -0.77
CA TRP A 96 2.50 3.40 0.08
C TRP A 96 2.94 2.23 -0.77
N ARG A 97 4.01 1.58 -0.32
CA ARG A 97 4.58 0.38 -0.95
C ARG A 97 4.53 -0.77 0.02
N VAL A 98 4.01 -1.89 -0.46
CA VAL A 98 4.03 -3.17 0.24
C VAL A 98 4.81 -4.16 -0.59
N GLU A 99 5.84 -4.77 0.01
CA GLU A 99 6.56 -5.88 -0.60
C GLU A 99 5.68 -7.13 -0.60
N LEU A 100 5.69 -7.82 -1.74
CA LEU A 100 5.06 -9.11 -1.98
C LEU A 100 6.15 -10.16 -2.22
N THR A 101 5.76 -11.43 -2.30
CA THR A 101 6.70 -12.48 -2.69
C THR A 101 7.29 -12.25 -4.08
N ASN A 102 8.43 -12.88 -4.35
CA ASN A 102 9.12 -12.87 -5.65
C ASN A 102 9.46 -11.44 -6.15
N TYR A 103 9.78 -10.54 -5.21
CA TYR A 103 10.16 -9.15 -5.48
C TYR A 103 9.08 -8.33 -6.19
N TRP A 104 7.81 -8.73 -6.03
CA TRP A 104 6.67 -7.94 -6.45
C TRP A 104 6.33 -6.87 -5.41
N ARG A 105 5.65 -5.81 -5.86
CA ARG A 105 5.24 -4.69 -5.02
C ARG A 105 3.80 -4.33 -5.32
N MET A 106 3.04 -4.10 -4.26
CA MET A 106 1.74 -3.48 -4.32
C MET A 106 1.88 -2.01 -3.93
N LEU A 107 1.42 -1.11 -4.80
CA LEU A 107 1.43 0.33 -4.60
C LEU A 107 0.02 0.84 -4.40
N TYR A 108 -0.18 1.66 -3.37
CA TYR A 108 -1.50 2.16 -3.07
C TYR A 108 -1.49 3.56 -2.46
N THR A 109 -2.61 4.27 -2.62
CA THR A 109 -2.84 5.56 -1.99
C THR A 109 -4.00 5.47 -1.01
N ILE A 110 -3.90 6.19 0.09
CA ILE A 110 -4.96 6.30 1.08
C ILE A 110 -5.73 7.59 0.81
N LYS A 111 -7.04 7.46 0.61
CA LYS A 111 -7.99 8.58 0.66
C LYS A 111 -8.96 8.32 1.81
N GLY A 112 -9.39 9.35 2.49
CA GLY A 112 -10.34 9.18 3.58
C GLY A 112 -10.72 10.51 4.19
N ASP A 113 -11.87 10.50 4.85
CA ASP A 113 -12.46 11.66 5.51
C ASP A 113 -12.86 11.30 6.95
N LEU A 114 -13.90 11.95 7.48
CA LEU A 114 -14.41 11.69 8.83
C LEU A 114 -15.18 10.36 8.94
N VAL A 115 -15.65 9.79 7.83
CA VAL A 115 -16.58 8.65 7.80
C VAL A 115 -15.88 7.35 7.42
N GLU A 116 -15.08 7.36 6.36
CA GLU A 116 -14.43 6.13 5.87
C GLU A 116 -12.98 6.35 5.42
N VAL A 117 -12.24 5.25 5.34
CA VAL A 117 -10.91 5.20 4.73
C VAL A 117 -10.96 4.26 3.53
N ILE A 118 -10.54 4.75 2.37
CA ILE A 118 -10.45 3.99 1.14
C ILE A 118 -8.98 3.92 0.70
N CYS A 119 -8.46 2.71 0.63
CA CYS A 119 -7.15 2.40 0.08
C CYS A 119 -7.32 1.98 -1.38
N PHE A 120 -6.81 2.81 -2.30
CA PHE A 120 -6.81 2.51 -3.73
C PHE A 120 -5.49 1.86 -4.11
N ILE A 121 -5.53 0.57 -4.46
CA ILE A 121 -4.38 -0.12 -5.04
C ILE A 121 -4.23 0.35 -6.48
N LEU A 122 -3.11 0.99 -6.78
CA LEU A 122 -2.82 1.62 -8.07
C LEU A 122 -2.08 0.67 -9.00
N ASP A 123 -1.16 -0.12 -8.45
CA ASP A 123 -0.34 -1.06 -9.22
C ASP A 123 0.06 -2.29 -8.40
N ILE A 124 0.19 -3.41 -9.09
CA ILE A 124 0.80 -4.65 -8.60
C ILE A 124 1.85 -5.02 -9.64
N ILE A 125 3.13 -4.81 -9.33
CA ILE A 125 4.21 -4.86 -10.34
C ILE A 125 5.44 -5.57 -9.83
N ASN A 126 6.18 -6.21 -10.74
CA ASN A 126 7.47 -6.83 -10.44
C ASN A 126 8.58 -5.77 -10.24
N HIS A 127 9.77 -6.22 -9.85
CA HIS A 127 10.91 -5.33 -9.60
C HIS A 127 11.34 -4.51 -10.83
N LYS A 128 11.30 -5.08 -12.04
CA LYS A 128 11.75 -4.38 -13.26
C LYS A 128 10.83 -3.21 -13.60
N GLU A 129 9.52 -3.46 -13.58
CA GLU A 129 8.53 -2.41 -13.85
C GLU A 129 8.51 -1.38 -12.73
N TYR A 130 8.73 -1.79 -11.48
CA TYR A 130 8.89 -0.87 -10.36
C TYR A 130 10.10 0.07 -10.56
N ASP A 131 11.27 -0.46 -10.88
CA ASP A 131 12.47 0.36 -11.09
C ASP A 131 12.28 1.34 -12.25
N LYS A 132 11.71 0.87 -13.36
CA LYS A 132 11.36 1.71 -14.50
C LYS A 132 10.41 2.84 -14.10
N LYS A 133 9.35 2.53 -13.35
CA LYS A 133 8.32 3.50 -12.94
C LYS A 133 8.86 4.55 -11.97
N PHE A 134 9.82 4.17 -11.12
CA PHE A 134 10.48 5.07 -10.17
C PHE A 134 11.75 5.73 -10.74
N GLY A 135 12.11 5.43 -12.00
CA GLY A 135 13.30 5.98 -12.65
C GLY A 135 14.62 5.50 -12.03
N TYR A 136 14.60 4.37 -11.33
CA TYR A 136 15.81 3.74 -10.81
C TYR A 136 16.57 3.11 -11.98
N ARG A 137 17.81 3.55 -12.20
CA ARG A 137 18.72 2.93 -13.17
C ARG A 137 19.36 1.73 -12.49
N GLY A 138 19.43 0.60 -13.22
CA GLY A 138 19.89 -0.69 -12.73
C GLY A 138 21.08 -0.58 -11.77
N LYS A 139 20.84 -1.00 -10.53
CA LYS A 139 21.89 -1.41 -9.60
C LYS A 139 21.99 -2.92 -9.64
#